data_AF-A0A9Q5ZGG5-F1
#
_entry.id   AF-A0A9Q5ZGG5-F1
#
_cell.length_a   1.000
_cell.length_b   1.000
_cell.length_c   1.000
_cell.angle_alpha   90.00
_cell.angle_beta   90.00
_cell.angle_gamma   90.00
#
_symmetry.space_group_name_H-M   'P 1'
#
loop_
_entity.id
_entity.type
_entity.pdbx_description
1 polymer ?
#
loop_
_entity_poly.entity_id
_entity_poly.type
_entity_poly.pdbx_seq_one_letter_code
_entity_poly.pdbx_strand_id
1 'polypeptide(L)'
;MVNRFTSVSTALTVKVVGIICILSFFVDFLILLLPFQPTDRGWQINLATALVDRGIVPLVGLGLLFAGYWIDSAEAGSDRTQGVDLRFPALILSSILGLMFLLIFPLHLNNVNQAKNQTVNRIIEEADQAENQLNNRLSQLQAQLNTEQGKTQLEQLRTQTKAQFTELLKDDQRYKQALESSQVPPAIKDLLKKAKTDPQALDKAIEQQTDIQTLRTQQLSQIRQRRDEADKQARDSAWKSGLRIGISSLLLSIGYIIIGWVGLRSRGALQGGKPKASAR
;
A
#
# COMPACT_ATOMS: atom_id res chain seq x y z
N MET A 1 29.90 -43.62 -23.23
CA MET A 1 29.27 -42.65 -24.16
C MET A 1 27.99 -42.01 -23.63
N VAL A 2 27.27 -42.62 -22.67
CA VAL A 2 25.98 -42.09 -22.15
C VAL A 2 26.10 -40.76 -21.39
N ASN A 3 27.20 -40.49 -20.68
CA ASN A 3 27.38 -39.25 -19.91
C ASN A 3 27.60 -37.96 -20.74
N ARG A 4 28.03 -38.06 -22.00
CA ARG A 4 28.32 -36.87 -22.82
C ARG A 4 27.09 -36.29 -23.53
N PHE A 5 26.09 -37.13 -23.80
CA PHE A 5 24.84 -36.68 -24.44
C PHE A 5 23.89 -36.03 -23.43
N THR A 6 23.78 -36.60 -22.23
CA THR A 6 22.96 -36.05 -21.14
C THR A 6 23.45 -34.69 -20.68
N SER A 7 24.77 -34.48 -20.63
CA SER A 7 25.37 -33.23 -20.17
C SER A 7 25.27 -32.08 -21.18
N VAL A 8 25.47 -32.34 -22.46
CA VAL A 8 25.27 -31.35 -23.55
C VAL A 8 23.82 -30.91 -23.63
N SER A 9 22.87 -31.85 -23.51
CA SER A 9 21.45 -31.54 -23.45
C SER A 9 21.12 -30.69 -22.21
N THR A 10 21.80 -30.94 -21.09
CA THR A 10 21.62 -30.18 -19.84
C THR A 10 22.11 -28.74 -19.98
N ALA A 11 23.30 -28.51 -20.52
CA ALA A 11 23.85 -27.17 -20.74
C ALA A 11 22.97 -26.33 -21.68
N LEU A 12 22.46 -26.93 -22.76
CA LEU A 12 21.55 -26.27 -23.70
C LEU A 12 20.23 -25.91 -23.02
N THR A 13 19.62 -26.84 -22.27
CA THR A 13 18.37 -26.60 -21.56
C THR A 13 18.50 -25.44 -20.57
N VAL A 14 19.58 -25.42 -19.78
CA VAL A 14 19.84 -24.36 -18.79
C VAL A 14 20.00 -22.99 -19.46
N LYS A 15 20.72 -22.91 -20.58
CA LYS A 15 20.86 -21.66 -21.36
C LYS A 15 19.50 -21.18 -21.90
N VAL A 16 18.70 -22.08 -22.49
CA VAL A 16 17.38 -21.76 -23.04
C VAL A 16 16.43 -21.25 -21.97
N VAL A 17 16.35 -21.93 -20.82
CA VAL A 17 15.53 -21.47 -19.69
C VAL A 17 15.99 -20.08 -19.23
N GLY A 18 17.30 -19.85 -19.12
CA GLY A 18 17.84 -18.54 -18.77
C GLY A 18 17.44 -17.42 -19.74
N ILE A 19 17.50 -17.70 -21.05
CA ILE A 19 17.08 -16.76 -22.10
C ILE A 19 15.58 -16.47 -22.00
N ILE A 20 14.74 -17.51 -21.83
CA ILE A 20 13.29 -17.34 -21.69
C ILE A 20 12.96 -16.47 -20.47
N CYS A 21 13.58 -16.69 -19.32
CA CYS A 21 13.38 -15.85 -18.13
C CYS A 21 13.68 -14.37 -18.40
N ILE A 22 14.78 -14.08 -19.09
CA ILE A 22 15.16 -12.70 -19.44
C ILE A 22 14.13 -12.09 -20.41
N LEU A 23 13.77 -12.82 -21.48
CA LEU A 23 12.83 -12.32 -22.48
C LEU A 23 11.43 -12.10 -21.92
N SER A 24 10.94 -13.00 -21.06
CA SER A 24 9.62 -12.85 -20.41
C SER A 24 9.53 -11.57 -19.59
N PHE A 25 10.59 -11.21 -18.86
CA PHE A 25 10.65 -9.93 -18.15
C PHE A 25 10.55 -8.72 -19.09
N PHE A 26 11.21 -8.77 -20.25
CA PHE A 26 11.15 -7.69 -21.22
C PHE A 26 9.78 -7.56 -21.87
N VAL A 27 9.14 -8.68 -22.22
CA VAL A 27 7.76 -8.67 -22.74
C VAL A 27 6.82 -8.04 -21.72
N ASP A 28 6.90 -8.47 -20.46
CA ASP A 28 6.13 -7.90 -19.35
C ASP A 28 6.37 -6.40 -19.17
N PHE A 29 7.63 -5.98 -19.25
CA PHE A 29 8.02 -4.58 -19.16
C PHE A 29 7.43 -3.74 -20.31
N LEU A 30 7.46 -4.25 -21.54
CA LEU A 30 6.86 -3.57 -22.69
C LEU A 30 5.35 -3.40 -22.54
N ILE A 31 4.66 -4.41 -22.00
CA ILE A 31 3.22 -4.34 -21.71
C ILE A 31 2.92 -3.25 -20.68
N LEU A 32 3.73 -3.15 -19.61
CA LEU A 32 3.59 -2.12 -18.59
C LEU A 32 3.84 -0.70 -19.13
N LEU A 33 4.61 -0.57 -20.21
CA LEU A 33 4.95 0.71 -20.82
C LEU A 33 3.86 1.23 -21.78
N LEU A 34 2.93 0.38 -22.26
CA LEU A 34 1.87 0.75 -23.21
C LEU A 34 1.04 1.98 -22.85
N PRO A 35 0.57 2.18 -21.59
CA PRO A 35 -0.18 3.40 -21.25
C PRO A 35 0.67 4.67 -21.23
N PHE A 36 2.01 4.55 -21.21
CA PHE A 36 3.03 5.61 -21.13
C PHE A 36 2.56 6.97 -20.57
N GLN A 37 2.53 7.07 -19.24
CA GLN A 37 2.11 8.29 -18.52
C GLN A 37 3.23 8.79 -17.60
N PRO A 38 4.34 9.32 -18.14
CA PRO A 38 5.50 9.71 -17.33
C PRO A 38 5.21 10.86 -16.37
N THR A 39 4.11 11.60 -16.55
CA THR A 39 3.70 12.68 -15.63
C THR A 39 2.85 12.16 -14.47
N ASP A 40 2.20 11.00 -14.63
CA ASP A 40 1.34 10.44 -13.60
C ASP A 40 2.16 9.72 -12.52
N ARG A 41 2.01 10.16 -11.27
CA ARG A 41 2.76 9.59 -10.14
C ARG A 41 2.30 8.17 -9.80
N GLY A 42 1.02 7.87 -9.95
CA GLY A 42 0.48 6.52 -9.74
C GLY A 42 1.05 5.54 -10.76
N TRP A 43 1.15 5.96 -12.03
CA TRP A 43 1.81 5.18 -13.07
C TRP A 43 3.29 4.95 -12.76
N GLN A 44 4.04 5.99 -12.37
CA GLN A 44 5.45 5.85 -12.00
C GLN A 44 5.65 4.90 -10.80
N ILE A 45 4.79 4.99 -9.78
CA ILE A 45 4.80 4.11 -8.61
C ILE A 45 4.54 2.67 -9.05
N ASN A 46 3.47 2.42 -9.83
CA ASN A 46 3.10 1.09 -10.29
C ASN A 46 4.17 0.45 -11.18
N LEU A 47 4.74 1.22 -12.11
CA LEU A 47 5.84 0.76 -12.96
C LEU A 47 7.05 0.36 -12.12
N ALA A 48 7.46 1.21 -11.17
CA ALA A 48 8.57 0.92 -10.27
C ALA A 48 8.32 -0.34 -9.41
N THR A 49 7.12 -0.47 -8.83
CA THR A 49 6.72 -1.65 -8.05
C THR A 49 6.80 -2.92 -8.90
N ALA A 50 6.16 -2.92 -10.08
CA ALA A 50 6.12 -4.08 -10.95
C ALA A 50 7.50 -4.48 -11.46
N LEU A 51 8.35 -3.49 -11.81
CA LEU A 51 9.74 -3.72 -12.20
C LEU A 51 10.56 -4.39 -11.10
N VAL A 52 10.44 -3.91 -9.87
CA VAL A 52 11.18 -4.45 -8.72
C VAL A 52 10.69 -5.86 -8.37
N ASP A 53 9.37 -6.07 -8.34
CA ASP A 53 8.77 -7.36 -8.01
C ASP A 53 9.16 -8.45 -9.03
N ARG A 54 9.22 -8.11 -10.33
CA ARG A 54 9.60 -9.05 -11.40
C ARG A 54 11.08 -9.06 -11.71
N GLY A 55 11.86 -8.12 -11.15
CA GLY A 55 13.27 -7.96 -11.46
C GLY A 55 14.17 -9.11 -10.97
N ILE A 56 13.66 -10.00 -10.12
CA ILE A 56 14.34 -11.24 -9.74
C ILE A 56 14.39 -12.26 -10.88
N VAL A 57 13.38 -12.27 -11.76
CA VAL A 57 13.27 -13.24 -12.87
C VAL A 57 14.45 -13.14 -13.84
N PRO A 58 14.82 -11.95 -14.36
CA PRO A 58 16.00 -11.83 -15.21
C PRO A 58 17.31 -12.13 -14.46
N LEU A 59 17.37 -11.94 -13.14
CA LEU A 59 18.56 -12.21 -12.33
C LEU A 59 18.81 -13.73 -12.27
N VAL A 60 17.75 -14.50 -12.00
CA VAL A 60 17.79 -15.96 -12.07
C VAL A 60 18.11 -16.42 -13.49
N GLY A 61 17.52 -15.76 -14.50
CA GLY A 61 17.82 -16.02 -15.91
C GLY A 61 19.30 -15.85 -16.26
N LEU A 62 19.93 -14.78 -15.79
CA LEU A 62 21.38 -14.55 -15.93
C LEU A 62 22.19 -15.63 -15.21
N GLY A 63 21.81 -15.99 -13.98
CA GLY A 63 22.47 -17.07 -13.23
C GLY A 63 22.46 -18.40 -13.95
N LEU A 64 21.29 -18.80 -14.48
CA LEU A 64 21.15 -20.00 -15.32
C LEU A 64 21.97 -19.89 -16.59
N LEU A 65 21.93 -18.76 -17.30
CA LEU A 65 22.71 -18.54 -18.51
C LEU A 65 24.20 -18.76 -18.26
N PHE A 66 24.77 -18.14 -17.20
CA PHE A 66 26.19 -18.32 -16.85
C PHE A 66 26.50 -19.74 -16.38
N ALA A 67 25.63 -20.38 -15.61
CA ALA A 67 25.80 -21.78 -15.21
C ALA A 67 25.84 -22.72 -16.43
N GLY A 68 24.97 -22.50 -17.42
CA GLY A 68 24.96 -23.27 -18.67
C GLY A 68 26.25 -23.08 -19.47
N TYR A 69 26.82 -21.87 -19.51
CA TYR A 69 28.14 -21.64 -20.12
C TYR A 69 29.28 -22.30 -19.34
N TRP A 70 29.19 -22.34 -18.01
CA TRP A 70 30.19 -22.99 -17.16
C TRP A 70 30.22 -24.51 -17.38
N ILE A 71 29.05 -25.16 -17.41
CA ILE A 71 28.91 -26.60 -17.70
C ILE A 71 29.53 -26.94 -19.06
N ASP A 72 29.23 -26.15 -20.09
CA ASP A 72 29.76 -26.36 -21.44
C ASP A 72 31.29 -26.21 -21.50
N SER A 73 31.86 -25.27 -20.72
CA SER A 73 33.31 -25.07 -20.63
C SER A 73 34.05 -26.12 -19.79
N ALA A 74 33.38 -26.74 -18.82
CA ALA A 74 33.97 -27.80 -17.99
C ALA A 74 34.11 -29.14 -18.74
N GLU A 75 33.36 -29.33 -19.83
CA GLU A 75 33.30 -30.59 -20.57
C GLU A 75 34.00 -30.57 -21.94
N ALA A 76 34.29 -29.39 -22.48
CA ALA A 76 34.86 -29.23 -23.82
C ALA A 76 36.37 -29.03 -23.81
N GLY A 77 37.11 -30.05 -24.24
CA GLY A 77 38.43 -29.88 -24.85
C GLY A 77 38.27 -29.17 -26.21
N SER A 78 38.60 -27.88 -26.23
CA SER A 78 39.02 -27.01 -27.34
C SER A 78 38.27 -26.95 -28.69
N ASP A 79 37.26 -27.76 -29.00
CA ASP A 79 36.81 -27.89 -30.41
C ASP A 79 35.29 -27.86 -30.64
N ARG A 80 34.55 -27.01 -29.91
CA ARG A 80 33.13 -26.75 -30.19
C ARG A 80 32.91 -25.42 -30.90
N THR A 81 32.00 -25.48 -31.88
CA THR A 81 31.65 -24.43 -32.85
C THR A 81 31.21 -23.11 -32.20
N GLN A 82 31.66 -22.02 -32.84
CA GLN A 82 31.40 -20.62 -32.51
C GLN A 82 29.91 -20.26 -32.60
N GLY A 83 29.13 -20.60 -31.57
CA GLY A 83 27.82 -20.00 -31.36
C GLY A 83 27.92 -18.53 -30.94
N VAL A 84 26.80 -17.79 -30.98
CA VAL A 84 26.74 -16.42 -30.44
C VAL A 84 27.03 -16.46 -28.94
N ASP A 85 28.10 -15.80 -28.49
CA ASP A 85 28.43 -15.70 -27.07
C ASP A 85 27.55 -14.64 -26.38
N LEU A 86 26.43 -15.07 -25.81
CA LEU A 86 25.51 -14.18 -25.09
C LEU A 86 26.07 -13.66 -23.75
N ARG A 87 27.23 -14.16 -23.27
CA ARG A 87 27.78 -13.72 -21.98
C ARG A 87 28.10 -12.22 -21.98
N PHE A 88 28.60 -11.68 -23.09
CA PHE A 88 28.95 -10.25 -23.15
C PHE A 88 27.71 -9.34 -23.11
N PRO A 89 26.69 -9.51 -23.98
CA PRO A 89 25.46 -8.73 -23.87
C PRO A 89 24.72 -8.97 -22.55
N ALA A 90 24.79 -10.18 -21.97
CA ALA A 90 24.23 -10.47 -20.66
C ALA A 90 24.90 -9.65 -19.53
N LEU A 91 26.21 -9.43 -19.59
CA LEU A 91 26.93 -8.60 -18.62
C LEU A 91 26.58 -7.12 -18.76
N ILE A 92 26.52 -6.61 -19.99
CA ILE A 92 26.08 -5.23 -20.26
C ILE A 92 24.65 -5.04 -19.74
N LEU A 93 23.76 -5.97 -20.07
CA LEU A 93 22.38 -5.99 -19.59
C LEU A 93 22.32 -5.96 -18.06
N SER A 94 23.12 -6.80 -17.40
CA SER A 94 23.22 -6.83 -15.94
C SER A 94 23.63 -5.47 -15.38
N SER A 95 24.63 -4.81 -15.96
CA SER A 95 25.05 -3.47 -15.53
C SER A 95 23.95 -2.41 -15.72
N ILE A 96 23.24 -2.44 -16.86
CA ILE A 96 22.13 -1.52 -17.12
C ILE A 96 21.00 -1.73 -16.13
N LEU A 97 20.58 -2.98 -15.90
CA LEU A 97 19.52 -3.30 -14.93
C LEU A 97 19.94 -2.93 -13.50
N GLY A 98 21.18 -3.18 -13.12
CA GLY A 98 21.70 -2.79 -11.80
C GLY A 98 21.63 -1.28 -11.57
N LEU A 99 22.03 -0.48 -12.56
CA LEU A 99 21.93 0.97 -12.51
C LEU A 99 20.46 1.44 -12.52
N MET A 100 19.60 0.80 -13.32
CA MET A 100 18.17 1.10 -13.35
C MET A 100 17.52 0.87 -11.97
N PHE A 101 17.76 -0.28 -11.34
CA PHE A 101 17.23 -0.57 -10.01
C PHE A 101 17.79 0.35 -8.92
N LEU A 102 19.04 0.79 -9.05
CA LEU A 102 19.63 1.79 -8.18
C LEU A 102 18.92 3.15 -8.29
N LEU A 103 18.57 3.58 -9.51
CA LEU A 103 17.84 4.83 -9.76
C LEU A 103 16.36 4.76 -9.36
N ILE A 104 15.74 3.59 -9.46
CA ILE A 104 14.34 3.39 -9.03
C ILE A 104 14.18 3.70 -7.54
N PHE A 105 15.17 3.38 -6.70
CA PHE A 105 15.12 3.62 -5.26
C PHE A 105 14.78 5.09 -4.89
N PRO A 106 15.60 6.11 -5.23
CA PRO A 106 15.32 7.49 -4.87
C PRO A 106 14.07 8.04 -5.56
N LEU A 107 13.80 7.62 -6.81
CA LEU A 107 12.62 8.06 -7.56
C LEU A 107 11.32 7.56 -6.94
N HIS A 108 11.26 6.28 -6.60
CA HIS A 108 10.09 5.65 -5.99
C HIS A 108 9.80 6.24 -4.61
N LEU A 109 10.83 6.42 -3.77
CA LEU A 109 10.67 7.02 -2.46
C LEU A 109 10.12 8.46 -2.53
N ASN A 110 10.64 9.27 -3.45
CA ASN A 110 10.16 10.64 -3.65
C ASN A 110 8.69 10.66 -4.10
N ASN A 111 8.32 9.80 -5.07
CA ASN A 111 6.96 9.71 -5.58
C ASN A 111 5.97 9.22 -4.52
N VAL A 112 6.31 8.19 -3.75
CA VAL A 112 5.48 7.69 -2.66
C VAL A 112 5.30 8.75 -1.57
N ASN A 113 6.36 9.51 -1.25
CA ASN A 113 6.27 10.59 -0.26
C ASN A 113 5.38 11.74 -0.74
N GLN A 114 5.44 12.11 -2.03
CA GLN A 114 4.55 13.10 -2.61
C GLN A 114 3.10 12.61 -2.62
N ALA A 115 2.84 11.38 -3.07
CA ALA A 115 1.51 10.77 -3.07
C ALA A 115 0.92 10.71 -1.65
N LYS A 116 1.73 10.34 -0.65
CA LYS A 116 1.37 10.38 0.77
C LYS A 116 0.95 11.79 1.19
N ASN A 117 1.76 12.81 0.90
CA ASN A 117 1.44 14.19 1.28
C ASN A 117 0.14 14.67 0.62
N GLN A 118 -0.10 14.32 -0.64
CA GLN A 118 -1.36 14.62 -1.33
C GLN A 118 -2.56 13.96 -0.65
N THR A 119 -2.45 12.67 -0.32
CA THR A 119 -3.52 11.93 0.37
C THR A 119 -3.78 12.49 1.77
N VAL A 120 -2.73 12.79 2.54
CA VAL A 120 -2.85 13.40 3.88
C VAL A 120 -3.52 14.77 3.81
N ASN A 121 -3.12 15.61 2.85
CA ASN A 121 -3.74 16.92 2.67
C ASN A 121 -5.24 16.79 2.32
N ARG A 122 -5.61 15.85 1.44
CA ARG A 122 -7.02 15.58 1.12
C ARG A 122 -7.81 15.12 2.36
N ILE A 123 -7.26 14.20 3.16
CA ILE A 123 -7.90 13.74 4.41
C ILE A 123 -8.14 14.91 5.36
N ILE A 124 -7.16 15.81 5.49
CA ILE A 124 -7.29 17.02 6.33
C ILE A 124 -8.37 17.95 5.77
N GLU A 125 -8.34 18.24 4.47
CA GLU A 125 -9.32 19.12 3.82
C GLU A 125 -10.75 18.55 3.93
N GLU A 126 -10.94 17.25 3.69
CA GLU A 126 -12.23 16.57 3.81
C GLU A 126 -12.74 16.60 5.26
N ALA A 127 -11.85 16.38 6.25
CA ALA A 127 -12.20 16.45 7.66
C ALA A 127 -12.58 17.89 8.08
N ASP A 128 -11.80 18.89 7.67
CA ASP A 128 -12.07 20.29 7.99
C ASP A 128 -13.39 20.76 7.33
N GLN A 129 -13.68 20.32 6.10
CA GLN A 129 -14.98 20.55 5.46
C GLN A 129 -16.13 19.88 6.23
N ALA A 130 -15.96 18.64 6.68
CA ALA A 130 -16.95 17.93 7.48
C ALA A 130 -17.19 18.60 8.84
N GLU A 131 -16.13 19.03 9.53
CA GLU A 131 -16.23 19.79 10.78
C GLU A 131 -17.01 21.10 10.57
N ASN A 132 -16.71 21.85 9.51
CA ASN A 132 -17.41 23.10 9.20
C ASN A 132 -18.88 22.88 8.84
N GLN A 133 -19.20 21.87 8.03
CA GLN A 133 -20.59 21.52 7.69
C GLN A 133 -21.37 21.11 8.94
N LEU A 134 -20.77 20.31 9.82
CA LEU A 134 -21.37 19.91 11.09
C LEU A 134 -21.61 21.12 12.00
N ASN A 135 -20.61 21.97 12.16
CA ASN A 135 -20.73 23.18 12.98
C ASN A 135 -21.82 24.11 12.46
N ASN A 136 -21.94 24.28 11.13
CA ASN A 136 -22.99 25.08 10.52
C ASN A 136 -24.39 24.49 10.79
N ARG A 137 -24.58 23.18 10.59
CA ARG A 137 -25.85 22.48 10.87
C ARG A 137 -26.24 22.59 12.35
N LEU A 138 -25.31 22.36 13.26
CA LEU A 138 -25.57 22.44 14.70
C LEU A 138 -25.82 23.89 15.16
N SER A 139 -25.17 24.87 14.54
CA SER A 139 -25.43 26.29 14.84
C SER A 139 -26.80 26.74 14.34
N GLN A 140 -27.24 26.26 13.18
CA GLN A 140 -28.59 26.46 12.67
C GLN A 140 -29.64 25.79 13.58
N LEU A 141 -29.38 24.54 14.01
CA LEU A 141 -30.25 23.83 14.95
C LEU A 141 -30.34 24.59 16.30
N GLN A 142 -29.22 25.05 16.83
CA GLN A 142 -29.16 25.84 18.06
C GLN A 142 -29.93 27.16 17.91
N ALA A 143 -29.80 27.84 16.78
CA ALA A 143 -30.53 29.08 16.51
C ALA A 143 -32.05 28.83 16.45
N GLN A 144 -32.50 27.74 15.81
CA GLN A 144 -33.90 27.34 15.78
C GLN A 144 -34.43 27.00 17.18
N LEU A 145 -33.67 26.22 17.97
CA LEU A 145 -34.05 25.86 19.34
C LEU A 145 -33.99 27.03 20.32
N ASN A 146 -33.23 28.09 20.02
CA ASN A 146 -33.21 29.31 20.84
C ASN A 146 -34.46 30.18 20.65
N THR A 147 -35.27 29.94 19.62
CA THR A 147 -36.57 30.62 19.45
C THR A 147 -37.60 30.11 20.45
N GLU A 148 -38.56 30.95 20.85
CA GLU A 148 -39.68 30.57 21.72
C GLU A 148 -40.38 29.29 21.22
N GLN A 149 -40.74 29.25 19.93
CA GLN A 149 -41.39 28.08 19.31
C GLN A 149 -40.52 26.82 19.34
N GLY A 150 -39.21 26.96 19.11
CA GLY A 150 -38.26 25.85 19.15
C GLY A 150 -38.11 25.27 20.56
N LYS A 151 -38.03 26.11 21.59
CA LYS A 151 -38.01 25.68 22.99
C LYS A 151 -39.28 24.93 23.36
N THR A 152 -40.45 25.45 22.97
CA THR A 152 -41.73 24.79 23.26
C THR A 152 -41.84 23.43 22.58
N GLN A 153 -41.41 23.29 21.32
CA GLN A 153 -41.39 22.00 20.62
C GLN A 153 -40.43 21.00 21.27
N LEU A 154 -39.25 21.46 21.69
CA LEU A 154 -38.28 20.62 22.39
C LEU A 154 -38.82 20.10 23.72
N GLU A 155 -39.50 20.97 24.47
CA GLU A 155 -40.09 20.65 25.77
C GLU A 155 -41.31 19.72 25.64
N GLN A 156 -42.10 19.89 24.57
CA GLN A 156 -43.16 18.95 24.21
C GLN A 156 -42.60 17.58 23.85
N LEU A 157 -41.54 17.51 23.03
CA LEU A 157 -40.90 16.26 22.65
C LEU A 157 -40.29 15.55 23.87
N ARG A 158 -39.65 16.31 24.77
CA ARG A 158 -39.10 15.80 26.04
C ARG A 158 -40.20 15.23 26.93
N THR A 159 -41.29 15.97 27.09
CA THR A 159 -42.46 15.53 27.89
C THR A 159 -43.13 14.29 27.29
N GLN A 160 -43.31 14.26 25.97
CA GLN A 160 -43.93 13.12 25.28
C GLN A 160 -43.05 11.85 25.38
N THR A 161 -41.74 12.00 25.17
CA THR A 161 -40.78 10.89 25.31
C THR A 161 -40.77 10.37 26.74
N LYS A 162 -40.73 11.27 27.73
CA LYS A 162 -40.81 10.92 29.15
C LYS A 162 -42.11 10.18 29.48
N ALA A 163 -43.25 10.62 28.96
CA ALA A 163 -44.54 9.97 29.17
C ALA A 163 -44.56 8.55 28.57
N GLN A 164 -44.06 8.36 27.34
CA GLN A 164 -43.97 7.04 26.71
C GLN A 164 -43.09 6.08 27.51
N PHE A 165 -41.92 6.53 27.96
CA PHE A 165 -41.02 5.72 28.78
C PHE A 165 -41.62 5.41 30.16
N THR A 166 -42.28 6.38 30.79
CA THR A 166 -42.94 6.18 32.09
C THR A 166 -44.09 5.19 31.99
N GLU A 167 -44.88 5.25 30.92
CA GLU A 167 -45.96 4.29 30.67
C GLU A 167 -45.41 2.88 30.43
N LEU A 168 -44.33 2.77 29.65
CA LEU A 168 -43.64 1.49 29.43
C LEU A 168 -43.04 0.91 30.73
N LEU A 169 -42.59 1.77 31.66
CA LEU A 169 -42.06 1.36 32.97
C LEU A 169 -43.15 0.92 33.95
N LYS A 170 -44.39 1.42 33.81
CA LYS A 170 -45.56 1.03 34.63
C LYS A 170 -46.18 -0.29 34.20
N ASP A 171 -46.14 -0.61 32.90
CA ASP A 171 -46.63 -1.88 32.37
C ASP A 171 -45.54 -2.97 32.50
N ASP A 172 -45.61 -3.77 33.56
CA ASP A 172 -44.63 -4.82 33.85
C ASP A 172 -44.52 -5.89 32.75
N GLN A 173 -45.59 -6.16 31.99
CA GLN A 173 -45.53 -7.10 30.86
C GLN A 173 -44.75 -6.49 29.69
N ARG A 174 -45.05 -5.24 29.32
CA ARG A 174 -44.34 -4.55 28.23
C ARG A 174 -42.90 -4.22 28.58
N TYR A 175 -42.61 -3.89 29.83
CA TYR A 175 -41.24 -3.68 30.32
C TYR A 175 -40.38 -4.94 30.16
N LYS A 176 -40.90 -6.10 30.58
CA LYS A 176 -40.19 -7.39 30.41
C LYS A 176 -40.01 -7.73 28.94
N GLN A 177 -41.03 -7.51 28.12
CA GLN A 177 -40.97 -7.74 26.67
C GLN A 177 -39.94 -6.85 25.97
N ALA A 178 -39.81 -5.58 26.37
CA ALA A 178 -38.81 -4.65 25.84
C ALA A 178 -37.36 -5.03 26.25
N LEU A 179 -37.17 -5.57 27.46
CA LEU A 179 -35.87 -6.06 27.91
C LEU A 179 -35.45 -7.36 27.21
N GLU A 180 -36.40 -8.25 26.93
CA GLU A 180 -36.15 -9.53 26.26
C GLU A 180 -36.08 -9.41 24.74
N SER A 181 -36.69 -8.38 24.14
CA SER A 181 -36.65 -8.15 22.70
C SER A 181 -35.23 -7.90 22.18
N SER A 182 -34.82 -8.65 21.15
CA SER A 182 -33.54 -8.44 20.45
C SER A 182 -33.50 -7.17 19.59
N GLN A 183 -34.65 -6.53 19.37
CA GLN A 183 -34.76 -5.31 18.55
C GLN A 183 -34.42 -4.04 19.32
N VAL A 184 -34.39 -4.10 20.67
CA VAL A 184 -34.06 -2.95 21.51
C VAL A 184 -32.54 -2.87 21.70
N PRO A 185 -31.88 -1.76 21.36
CA PRO A 185 -30.45 -1.58 21.56
C PRO A 185 -30.06 -1.74 23.04
N PRO A 186 -28.89 -2.33 23.35
CA PRO A 186 -28.45 -2.58 24.74
C PRO A 186 -28.39 -1.30 25.59
N ALA A 187 -28.01 -0.16 25.00
CA ALA A 187 -28.02 1.14 25.67
C ALA A 187 -29.41 1.54 26.21
N ILE A 188 -30.48 1.23 25.48
CA ILE A 188 -31.86 1.54 25.92
C ILE A 188 -32.32 0.56 27.00
N LYS A 189 -31.89 -0.70 26.95
CA LYS A 189 -32.18 -1.69 28.00
C LYS A 189 -31.57 -1.29 29.35
N ASP A 190 -30.32 -0.83 29.34
CA ASP A 190 -29.66 -0.34 30.54
C ASP A 190 -30.30 0.95 31.06
N LEU A 191 -30.76 1.82 30.15
CA LEU A 191 -31.53 3.00 30.52
C LEU A 191 -32.84 2.64 31.22
N LEU A 192 -33.59 1.67 30.67
CA LEU A 192 -34.86 1.19 31.23
C LEU A 192 -34.67 0.58 32.62
N LYS A 193 -33.61 -0.22 32.82
CA LYS A 193 -33.26 -0.77 34.14
C LYS A 193 -32.96 0.32 35.15
N LYS A 194 -32.14 1.32 34.77
CA LYS A 194 -31.80 2.46 35.64
C LYS A 194 -33.01 3.34 35.94
N ALA A 195 -33.85 3.59 34.94
CA ALA A 195 -35.05 4.41 35.07
C ALA A 195 -36.12 3.77 35.99
N LYS A 196 -36.14 2.44 36.11
CA LYS A 196 -37.02 1.73 37.05
C LYS A 196 -36.63 1.95 38.52
N THR A 197 -35.34 2.12 38.80
CA THR A 197 -34.82 2.37 40.15
C THR A 197 -34.67 3.86 40.47
N ASP A 198 -34.39 4.69 39.46
CA ASP A 198 -34.25 6.14 39.59
C ASP A 198 -34.96 6.87 38.44
N PRO A 199 -36.13 7.50 38.68
CA PRO A 199 -36.85 8.27 37.67
C PRO A 199 -36.03 9.45 37.12
N GLN A 200 -35.07 9.99 37.89
CA GLN A 200 -34.22 11.09 37.45
C GLN A 200 -33.14 10.65 36.45
N ALA A 201 -32.80 9.37 36.40
CA ALA A 201 -31.87 8.84 35.40
C ALA A 201 -32.44 9.00 33.98
N LEU A 202 -33.76 8.87 33.84
CA LEU A 202 -34.46 9.13 32.57
C LEU A 202 -34.41 10.62 32.20
N ASP A 203 -34.65 11.51 33.16
CA ASP A 203 -34.60 12.96 32.94
C ASP A 203 -33.22 13.44 32.50
N LYS A 204 -32.16 12.96 33.15
CA LYS A 204 -30.77 13.26 32.79
C LYS A 204 -30.38 12.70 31.44
N ALA A 205 -30.84 11.50 31.09
CA ALA A 205 -30.55 10.89 29.80
C ALA A 205 -31.23 11.61 28.64
N ILE A 206 -32.49 12.01 28.82
CA ILE A 206 -33.20 12.83 27.83
C ILE A 206 -32.53 14.21 27.73
N GLU A 207 -32.10 14.81 28.85
CA GLU A 207 -31.35 16.07 28.84
C GLU A 207 -30.05 15.97 28.05
N GLN A 208 -29.26 14.92 28.31
CA GLN A 208 -28.00 14.68 27.60
C GLN A 208 -28.21 14.41 26.11
N GLN A 209 -29.23 13.64 25.74
CA GLN A 209 -29.56 13.39 24.33
C GLN A 209 -30.02 14.66 23.60
N THR A 210 -30.60 15.61 24.33
CA THR A 210 -31.15 16.84 23.77
C THR A 210 -30.14 17.99 23.83
N ASP A 211 -29.03 17.82 24.55
CA ASP A 211 -27.97 18.82 24.66
C ASP A 211 -27.09 18.84 23.39
N ILE A 212 -27.30 19.89 22.58
CA ILE A 212 -26.55 20.15 21.35
C ILE A 212 -25.03 20.17 21.58
N GLN A 213 -24.55 20.61 22.75
CA GLN A 213 -23.11 20.69 23.01
C GLN A 213 -22.46 19.31 23.16
N THR A 214 -23.17 18.36 23.77
CA THR A 214 -22.67 16.98 23.88
C THR A 214 -22.66 16.28 22.53
N LEU A 215 -23.74 16.46 21.74
CA LEU A 215 -23.83 15.97 20.36
C LEU A 215 -22.72 16.55 19.47
N ARG A 216 -22.46 17.86 19.59
CA ARG A 216 -21.34 18.53 18.90
C ARG A 216 -20.02 17.87 19.23
N THR A 217 -19.71 17.74 20.52
CA THR A 217 -18.43 17.21 20.99
C THR A 217 -18.23 15.76 20.54
N GLN A 218 -19.28 14.95 20.61
CA GLN A 218 -19.24 13.55 20.20
C GLN A 218 -19.02 13.40 18.69
N GLN A 219 -19.75 14.15 17.87
CA GLN A 219 -19.58 14.07 16.41
C GLN A 219 -18.26 14.68 15.93
N LEU A 220 -17.81 15.80 16.49
CA LEU A 220 -16.48 16.36 16.21
C LEU A 220 -15.38 15.37 16.60
N SER A 221 -15.50 14.73 17.77
CA SER A 221 -14.55 13.69 18.20
C SER A 221 -14.49 12.53 17.22
N GLN A 222 -15.64 12.07 16.70
CA GLN A 222 -15.66 11.02 15.67
C GLN A 222 -15.01 11.45 14.36
N ILE A 223 -15.25 12.69 13.89
CA ILE A 223 -14.61 13.22 12.67
C ILE A 223 -13.09 13.26 12.85
N ARG A 224 -12.62 13.77 14.00
CA ARG A 224 -11.19 13.84 14.34
C ARG A 224 -10.55 12.48 14.48
N GLN A 225 -11.23 11.54 15.15
CA GLN A 225 -10.75 10.18 15.29
C GLN A 225 -10.59 9.52 13.92
N ARG A 226 -11.59 9.65 13.02
CA ARG A 226 -11.49 9.12 11.65
C ARG A 226 -10.37 9.78 10.85
N ARG A 227 -10.19 11.10 10.99
CA ARG A 227 -9.08 11.84 10.38
C ARG A 227 -7.74 11.29 10.85
N ASP A 228 -7.55 11.12 12.15
CA ASP A 228 -6.31 10.63 12.74
C ASP A 228 -6.02 9.18 12.34
N GLU A 229 -7.04 8.32 12.31
CA GLU A 229 -6.94 6.94 11.83
C GLU A 229 -6.56 6.89 10.34
N ALA A 230 -7.19 7.70 9.50
CA ALA A 230 -6.90 7.76 8.07
C ALA A 230 -5.51 8.36 7.78
N ASP A 231 -5.07 9.41 8.48
CA ASP A 231 -3.72 9.98 8.37
C ASP A 231 -2.66 8.94 8.75
N LYS A 232 -2.86 8.25 9.90
CA LYS A 232 -1.98 7.15 10.31
C LYS A 232 -1.93 6.05 9.26
N GLN A 233 -3.08 5.61 8.76
CA GLN A 233 -3.14 4.54 7.75
C GLN A 233 -2.45 4.94 6.45
N ALA A 234 -2.61 6.19 5.99
CA ALA A 234 -1.94 6.70 4.80
C ALA A 234 -0.42 6.75 4.98
N ARG A 235 0.05 7.21 6.14
CA ARG A 235 1.48 7.24 6.49
C ARG A 235 2.08 5.84 6.57
N ASP A 236 1.40 4.92 7.25
CA ASP A 236 1.85 3.53 7.41
C ASP A 236 1.89 2.79 6.08
N SER A 237 0.88 2.98 5.23
CA SER A 237 0.82 2.36 3.90
C SER A 237 1.95 2.87 3.01
N ALA A 238 2.20 4.18 3.01
CA ALA A 238 3.31 4.78 2.28
C ALA A 238 4.68 4.28 2.80
N TRP A 239 4.85 4.15 4.12
CA TRP A 239 6.08 3.63 4.71
C TRP A 239 6.32 2.17 4.35
N LYS A 240 5.30 1.31 4.52
CA LYS A 240 5.40 -0.13 4.19
C LYS A 240 5.70 -0.35 2.71
N SER A 241 5.02 0.38 1.84
CA SER A 241 5.24 0.31 0.38
C SER A 241 6.64 0.82 0.01
N GLY A 242 6.99 2.02 0.46
CA GLY A 242 8.27 2.65 0.14
C GLY A 242 9.48 1.87 0.65
N LEU A 243 9.40 1.31 1.86
CA LEU A 243 10.50 0.54 2.44
C LEU A 243 10.64 -0.84 1.78
N ARG A 244 9.53 -1.55 1.54
CA ARG A 244 9.57 -2.87 0.89
C ARG A 244 10.18 -2.77 -0.51
N ILE A 245 9.63 -1.90 -1.35
CA ILE A 245 10.07 -1.74 -2.73
C ILE A 245 11.47 -1.13 -2.77
N GLY A 246 11.75 -0.19 -1.86
CA GLY A 246 13.06 0.42 -1.72
C GLY A 246 14.15 -0.62 -1.43
N ILE A 247 13.97 -1.45 -0.39
CA ILE A 247 14.94 -2.50 -0.03
C ILE A 247 15.08 -3.52 -1.16
N SER A 248 13.98 -3.98 -1.74
CA SER A 248 14.02 -4.94 -2.85
C SER A 248 14.80 -4.37 -4.04
N SER A 249 14.61 -3.11 -4.41
CA SER A 249 15.35 -2.47 -5.51
C SER A 249 16.86 -2.38 -5.24
N LEU A 250 17.26 -2.11 -3.99
CA LEU A 250 18.67 -2.08 -3.59
C LEU A 250 19.30 -3.49 -3.60
N LEU A 251 18.58 -4.51 -3.13
CA LEU A 251 19.08 -5.88 -3.19
C LEU A 251 19.26 -6.36 -4.63
N LEU A 252 18.29 -6.05 -5.50
CA LEU A 252 18.41 -6.33 -6.93
C LEU A 252 19.60 -5.60 -7.53
N SER A 253 19.75 -4.29 -7.26
CA SER A 253 20.86 -3.51 -7.83
C SER A 253 22.22 -4.08 -7.45
N ILE A 254 22.40 -4.50 -6.19
CA ILE A 254 23.62 -5.17 -5.73
C ILE A 254 23.88 -6.45 -6.52
N GLY A 255 22.88 -7.33 -6.66
CA GLY A 255 23.04 -8.59 -7.40
C GLY A 255 23.45 -8.37 -8.85
N TYR A 256 22.78 -7.45 -9.54
CA TYR A 256 23.07 -7.11 -10.93
C TYR A 256 24.42 -6.39 -11.12
N ILE A 257 24.79 -5.50 -10.20
CA ILE A 257 26.09 -4.80 -10.23
C ILE A 257 27.22 -5.80 -10.02
N ILE A 258 27.09 -6.74 -9.07
CA ILE A 258 28.11 -7.78 -8.84
C ILE A 258 28.31 -8.60 -10.12
N ILE A 259 27.22 -9.11 -10.72
CA ILE A 259 27.31 -9.92 -11.94
C ILE A 259 27.95 -9.13 -13.09
N GLY A 260 27.46 -7.91 -13.35
CA GLY A 260 27.94 -7.06 -14.44
C GLY A 260 29.40 -6.63 -14.25
N TRP A 261 29.74 -6.11 -13.07
CA TRP A 261 31.08 -5.60 -12.76
C TRP A 261 32.14 -6.70 -12.74
N VAL A 262 31.87 -7.82 -12.06
CA VAL A 262 32.83 -8.94 -11.98
C VAL A 262 33.05 -9.58 -13.35
N GLY A 263 31.99 -9.73 -14.15
CA GLY A 263 32.11 -10.31 -15.49
C GLY A 263 32.78 -9.38 -16.50
N LEU A 264 32.55 -8.06 -16.44
CA LEU A 264 33.22 -7.10 -17.33
C LEU A 264 34.71 -6.93 -16.98
N ARG A 265 35.05 -6.96 -15.69
CA ARG A 265 36.45 -6.90 -15.23
C ARG A 265 37.24 -8.15 -15.62
N SER A 266 36.66 -9.34 -15.47
CA SER A 266 37.34 -10.61 -15.81
C SER A 266 37.62 -10.77 -17.31
N ARG A 267 36.85 -10.08 -18.17
CA ARG A 267 37.04 -10.07 -19.62
C ARG A 267 37.93 -8.93 -20.14
N GLY A 268 38.53 -8.12 -19.26
CA GLY A 268 39.46 -7.06 -19.65
C GLY A 268 38.81 -5.82 -20.28
N ALA A 269 37.48 -5.71 -20.31
CA ALA A 269 36.77 -4.57 -20.90
C ALA A 269 37.00 -3.23 -20.15
N LEU A 270 37.45 -3.30 -18.89
CA LEU A 270 37.81 -2.15 -18.05
C LEU A 270 39.33 -1.90 -17.95
N GLN A 271 40.15 -2.71 -18.61
CA GLN A 271 41.60 -2.52 -18.61
C GLN A 271 41.96 -1.61 -19.80
N GLY A 272 41.92 -0.30 -19.54
CA GLY A 272 42.37 0.73 -20.48
C GLY A 272 43.72 0.37 -21.09
N GLY A 273 43.80 0.47 -22.42
CA GLY A 273 44.94 0.01 -23.21
C GLY A 273 46.27 0.52 -22.66
N LYS A 274 47.18 -0.39 -22.32
CA LYS A 274 48.59 -0.05 -22.18
C LYS A 274 49.11 0.34 -23.58
N PRO A 275 49.71 1.53 -23.78
CA PRO A 275 50.35 1.82 -25.04
C PRO A 275 51.50 0.82 -25.25
N LYS A 276 51.49 0.13 -26.39
CA LYS A 276 52.65 -0.64 -26.85
C LYS A 276 53.81 0.34 -27.01
N ALA A 277 54.80 0.26 -26.12
CA ALA A 277 56.09 0.87 -26.37
C ALA A 277 56.68 0.18 -27.60
N SER A 278 56.85 0.93 -28.70
CA SER A 278 57.64 0.46 -29.84
C SER A 278 59.08 0.32 -29.37
N ALA A 279 59.61 -0.89 -29.36
CA ALA A 279 61.04 -1.11 -29.24
C ALA A 279 61.74 -0.42 -30.42
N ARG A 280 62.70 0.45 -30.12
CA ARG A 280 63.74 0.88 -31.05
C ARG A 280 64.92 -0.07 -30.93
#